data_AF-A0A8T6VZ03-F1
#
_entry.id   AF-A0A8T6VZ03-F1
#
_cell.length_a   1.000
_cell.length_b   1.000
_cell.length_c   1.000
_cell.angle_alpha   90.00
_cell.angle_beta   90.00
_cell.angle_gamma   90.00
#
_symmetry.space_group_name_H-M   'P 1'
#
loop_
_entity.id
_entity.type
_entity.pdbx_description
1 polymer ?
#
loop_
_entity_poly.entity_id
_entity_poly.type
_entity_poly.pdbx_seq_one_letter_code
_entity_poly.pdbx_strand_id
1 'polypeptide(L)'
;DGALVIVPNSMILNEPVVDYSATDKRRVEVKVVLPSTVDIATASEALMDAAESEARRIEGESIDVLLKGFEASIMVLELRF
;
A
#
# COMPACT_ATOMS: atom_id res chain seq x y z
N ASP A 1 10.91 17.19 5.99
CA ASP A 1 12.10 17.82 6.59
C ASP A 1 12.30 19.31 6.28
N GLY A 2 11.34 19.99 5.62
CA GLY A 2 11.32 21.47 5.54
C GLY A 2 12.46 22.14 4.75
N ALA A 3 13.31 21.37 4.07
CA ALA A 3 14.44 21.90 3.31
C ALA A 3 13.99 22.57 1.99
N LEU A 4 14.60 23.70 1.66
CA LEU A 4 14.49 24.31 0.33
C LEU A 4 15.36 23.52 -0.66
N VAL A 5 14.75 22.97 -1.71
CA VAL A 5 15.44 22.27 -2.79
C VAL A 5 15.29 23.09 -4.07
N ILE A 6 16.40 23.46 -4.70
CA ILE A 6 16.41 24.18 -5.97
C ILE A 6 16.77 23.18 -7.07
N VAL A 7 15.87 23.01 -8.04
CA VAL A 7 16.04 22.07 -9.17
C VAL A 7 16.07 22.87 -10.48
N PRO A 8 17.04 22.64 -11.38
CA PRO A 8 17.08 23.31 -12.68
C PRO A 8 15.88 22.91 -13.56
N ASN A 9 15.30 23.88 -14.27
CA ASN A 9 14.19 23.63 -15.20
C ASN A 9 14.53 22.58 -16.28
N SER A 10 15.79 22.55 -16.73
CA SER A 10 16.25 21.55 -17.70
C SER A 10 16.16 20.12 -17.18
N MET A 11 16.27 19.90 -15.87
CA MET A 11 16.12 18.57 -15.27
C MET A 11 14.64 18.17 -15.22
N ILE A 12 13.77 19.10 -14.81
CA ILE A 12 12.32 18.90 -14.73
C ILE A 12 11.72 18.56 -16.11
N LEU A 13 12.22 19.17 -17.19
CA LEU A 13 11.68 18.96 -18.54
C LEU A 13 12.12 17.65 -19.19
N ASN A 14 13.20 17.04 -18.72
CA ASN A 14 13.80 15.84 -19.35
C ASN A 14 13.55 14.55 -18.56
N GLU A 15 13.10 14.66 -17.31
CA GLU A 15 12.81 13.51 -16.45
C GLU A 15 11.30 13.35 -16.20
N PRO A 16 10.80 12.13 -15.96
CA PRO A 16 9.42 11.92 -15.58
C PRO A 16 9.07 12.63 -14.27
N VAL A 17 8.14 13.58 -14.33
CA VAL A 17 7.62 14.26 -13.15
C VAL A 17 6.37 13.53 -12.66
N VAL A 18 6.38 13.11 -11.39
CA VAL A 18 5.22 12.47 -10.74
C VAL A 18 4.45 13.53 -9.94
N ASP A 19 3.25 13.87 -10.40
CA ASP A 19 2.34 14.75 -9.65
C ASP A 19 1.41 13.93 -8.76
N TYR A 20 1.70 13.95 -7.46
CA TYR A 20 0.87 13.27 -6.47
C TYR A 20 -0.46 14.00 -6.22
N SER A 21 -0.54 15.31 -6.49
CA SER A 21 -1.72 16.15 -6.21
C SER A 21 -2.73 16.19 -7.36
N ALA A 22 -2.35 15.67 -8.53
CA ALA A 22 -3.22 15.63 -9.72
C ALA A 22 -4.49 14.77 -9.54
N THR A 23 -4.48 13.82 -8.60
CA THR A 23 -5.59 12.87 -8.37
C THR A 23 -6.11 12.99 -6.95
N ASP A 24 -7.45 12.98 -6.79
CA ASP A 24 -8.14 13.15 -5.51
C ASP A 24 -8.03 11.93 -4.56
N LYS A 25 -7.79 10.74 -5.11
CA LYS A 25 -7.62 9.49 -4.37
C LYS A 25 -6.30 8.82 -4.67
N ARG A 26 -5.79 8.08 -3.69
CA ARG A 26 -4.55 7.29 -3.82
C ARG A 26 -4.76 5.94 -3.17
N ARG A 27 -4.19 4.91 -3.79
CA ARG A 27 -4.16 3.55 -3.22
C ARG A 27 -3.10 3.49 -2.12
N VAL A 28 -3.46 2.88 -1.01
CA VAL A 28 -2.56 2.56 0.09
C VAL A 28 -2.19 1.08 0.01
N GLU A 29 -0.90 0.79 0.18
CA GLU A 29 -0.39 -0.59 0.22
C GLU A 29 0.25 -0.85 1.59
N VAL A 30 -0.24 -1.88 2.29
CA VAL A 30 0.24 -2.26 3.62
C VAL A 30 0.84 -3.66 3.52
N LYS A 31 2.14 -3.76 3.81
CA LYS A 31 2.85 -5.03 3.88
C LYS A 31 2.79 -5.58 5.30
N VAL A 32 2.23 -6.77 5.45
CA VAL A 32 2.05 -7.45 6.73
C VAL A 32 2.89 -8.73 6.73
N VAL A 33 3.77 -8.85 7.71
CA VAL A 33 4.65 -10.01 7.89
C VAL A 33 4.12 -10.85 9.05
N LEU A 34 3.85 -12.12 8.78
CA LEU A 34 3.25 -13.05 9.73
C LEU A 34 4.08 -14.33 9.81
N PRO A 35 4.04 -15.09 10.92
CA PRO A 35 4.63 -16.42 10.96
C PRO A 35 3.99 -17.35 9.91
N SER A 36 4.78 -18.23 9.31
CA SER A 36 4.31 -19.23 8.33
C SER A 36 3.34 -20.27 8.90
N THR A 37 3.22 -20.34 10.24
CA THR A 37 2.29 -21.23 10.96
C THR A 37 0.86 -20.68 11.02
N VAL A 38 0.65 -19.40 10.71
CA VAL A 38 -0.68 -18.78 10.69
C VAL A 38 -1.43 -19.25 9.45
N ASP A 39 -2.74 -19.48 9.57
CA ASP A 39 -3.56 -19.82 8.42
C ASP A 39 -3.77 -18.61 7.49
N ILE A 40 -3.56 -18.81 6.19
CA ILE A 40 -3.62 -17.73 5.19
C ILE A 40 -5.05 -17.20 5.04
N ALA A 41 -6.05 -18.08 5.05
CA ALA A 41 -7.44 -17.66 4.89
C ALA A 41 -7.88 -16.79 6.06
N THR A 42 -7.58 -17.24 7.29
CA THR A 42 -7.86 -16.50 8.52
C THR A 42 -7.15 -15.14 8.55
N ALA A 43 -5.87 -15.11 8.17
CA ALA A 43 -5.11 -13.86 8.10
C ALA A 43 -5.66 -12.90 7.03
N SER A 44 -6.12 -13.42 5.90
CA SER A 44 -6.67 -12.61 4.81
C SER A 44 -8.02 -12.01 5.18
N GLU A 45 -8.90 -12.80 5.80
CA GLU A 45 -10.19 -12.35 6.31
C GLU A 45 -10.00 -11.25 7.36
N ALA A 46 -9.10 -11.46 8.34
CA ALA A 46 -8.81 -10.46 9.36
C ALA A 46 -8.27 -9.14 8.79
N LEU A 47 -7.45 -9.20 7.72
CA LEU A 47 -6.97 -8.00 7.03
C LEU A 47 -8.08 -7.30 6.24
N MET A 48 -9.00 -8.06 5.65
CA MET A 48 -10.15 -7.52 4.94
C MET A 48 -11.09 -6.80 5.91
N ASP A 49 -11.43 -7.43 7.05
CA ASP A 49 -12.24 -6.83 8.11
C ASP A 49 -11.60 -5.55 8.68
N ALA A 50 -10.27 -5.56 8.87
CA ALA A 50 -9.53 -4.39 9.33
C ALA A 50 -9.57 -3.24 8.31
N ALA A 51 -9.51 -3.56 7.01
CA ALA A 51 -9.61 -2.56 5.95
C ALA A 51 -11.04 -2.01 5.82
N GLU A 52 -12.06 -2.85 5.93
CA GLU A 52 -13.46 -2.45 5.87
C GLU A 52 -13.86 -1.54 7.05
N SER A 53 -13.26 -1.75 8.22
CA SER A 53 -13.52 -0.94 9.42
C SER A 53 -12.75 0.39 9.48
N GLU A 54 -11.85 0.67 8.53
CA GLU A 54 -11.12 1.95 8.48
C GLU A 54 -12.04 3.08 7.97
N ALA A 55 -12.39 3.98 8.88
CA ALA A 55 -13.32 5.08 8.62
C ALA A 55 -12.87 6.06 7.53
N ARG A 56 -11.56 6.13 7.23
CA ARG A 56 -11.01 7.01 6.20
C ARG A 56 -10.91 6.34 4.82
N ARG A 57 -11.23 5.05 4.72
CA ARG A 57 -11.29 4.36 3.44
C ARG A 57 -12.43 4.92 2.61
N ILE A 58 -12.21 5.00 1.30
CA ILE A 58 -13.26 5.37 0.35
C ILE A 58 -14.19 4.17 0.16
N GLU A 59 -15.45 4.32 0.55
CA GLU A 59 -16.46 3.28 0.34
C GLU A 59 -16.65 2.97 -1.16
N GLY A 60 -16.86 1.69 -1.48
CA GLY A 60 -17.05 1.21 -2.85
C GLY A 60 -15.75 0.96 -3.65
N GLU A 61 -14.58 1.41 -3.16
CA GLU A 61 -13.29 1.02 -3.75
C GLU A 61 -12.91 -0.41 -3.34
N SER A 62 -12.18 -1.10 -4.20
CA SER A 62 -11.75 -2.49 -4.01
C SER A 62 -10.75 -2.61 -2.87
N ILE A 63 -10.92 -3.67 -2.06
CA ILE A 63 -9.94 -4.11 -1.08
C ILE A 63 -9.33 -5.41 -1.61
N ASP A 64 -8.01 -5.45 -1.76
CA ASP A 64 -7.29 -6.65 -2.20
C ASP A 64 -6.34 -7.12 -1.10
N VAL A 65 -6.35 -8.42 -0.81
CA VAL A 65 -5.33 -9.08 0.01
C VAL A 65 -4.58 -10.08 -0.83
N LEU A 66 -3.26 -9.93 -0.90
CA LEU A 66 -2.38 -10.69 -1.79
C LEU A 66 -1.27 -11.36 -0.99
N LEU A 67 -1.05 -12.66 -1.21
CA LEU A 67 0.16 -13.32 -0.75
C LEU A 67 1.33 -12.93 -1.66
N LYS A 68 2.29 -12.16 -1.12
CA LYS A 68 3.47 -11.68 -1.86
C LYS A 68 4.68 -12.60 -1.75
N GLY A 69 4.79 -13.33 -0.66
CA GLY A 69 5.94 -14.19 -0.43
C GLY A 69 5.70 -15.16 0.71
N PHE A 70 6.36 -16.30 0.62
CA PHE A 70 6.36 -17.33 1.64
C PHE A 70 7.79 -17.85 1.79
N GLU A 71 8.32 -17.74 3.01
CA GLU A 71 9.63 -18.25 3.42
C GLU A 71 9.42 -19.27 4.55
N ALA A 72 10.50 -19.93 4.99
CA ALA A 72 10.40 -21.06 5.92
C ALA A 72 9.66 -20.71 7.23
N SER A 73 9.89 -19.53 7.79
CA SER A 73 9.30 -19.10 9.07
C SER A 73 8.30 -17.94 8.93
N ILE A 74 8.20 -17.31 7.77
CA ILE A 74 7.38 -16.11 7.57
C ILE A 74 6.58 -16.18 6.27
N MET A 75 5.40 -15.59 6.29
CA MET A 75 4.64 -15.23 5.11
C MET A 75 4.47 -13.71 5.05
N VAL A 76 4.31 -13.20 3.84
CA VAL A 76 4.07 -11.78 3.58
C VAL A 76 2.75 -11.64 2.86
N LEU A 77 1.79 -11.02 3.53
CA LEU A 77 0.55 -10.55 2.92
C LEU A 77 0.66 -9.07 2.60
N GLU A 78 0.00 -8.65 1.53
CA GLU A 78 -0.11 -7.25 1.15
C GLU A 78 -1.59 -6.90 1.02
N LEU A 79 -2.00 -5.92 1.82
CA LEU A 79 -3.34 -5.34 1.80
C LEU A 79 -3.31 -4.06 0.96
N ARG A 80 -4.29 -3.91 0.06
CA ARG A 80 -4.45 -2.74 -0.80
C ARG A 80 -5.87 -2.22 -0.72
N PHE A 81 -6.03 -0.90 -0.52
CA PHE A 81 -7.32 -0.22 -0.52
C PHE A 81 -7.16 1.29 -0.81
#